data_AF-A0A4R3Z8Y0-F1
#
_entry.id   AF-A0A4R3Z8Y0-F1
#
_cell.length_a   1.000
_cell.length_b   1.000
_cell.length_c   1.000
_cell.angle_alpha   90.00
_cell.angle_beta   90.00
_cell.angle_gamma   90.00
#
_symmetry.space_group_name_H-M   'P 1'
#
loop_
_entity.id
_entity.type
_entity.pdbx_description
1 polymer ?
#
loop_
_entity_poly.entity_id
_entity_poly.type
_entity_poly.pdbx_seq_one_letter_code
_entity_poly.pdbx_strand_id
1 'polypeptide(L)'
;MRKIVIIDTGVDINNKNINLNRIKRINLFNQYNPFEDYIGHGTAITYIIQNNTFDTEIYTVNIYGKNSFTNEEKLYDTLLYIYEYERYRFDSYK
;
A
#
# COMPACT_ATOMS: atom_id res chain seq x y z
N MET A 1 6.12 0.29 17.17
CA MET A 1 5.45 0.01 15.89
C MET A 1 5.78 1.06 14.83
N ARG A 2 6.51 0.63 13.78
CA ARG A 2 6.77 1.48 12.59
C ARG A 2 5.59 1.36 11.62
N LYS A 3 5.34 2.41 10.85
CA LYS A 3 4.32 2.42 9.79
C LYS A 3 5.02 2.68 8.46
N ILE A 4 4.76 1.82 7.48
CA ILE A 4 5.31 1.96 6.12
C ILE A 4 4.15 2.06 5.16
N VAL A 5 4.18 3.03 4.25
CA VAL A 5 3.24 3.12 3.14
C VAL A 5 3.94 2.65 1.86
N ILE A 6 3.36 1.69 1.18
CA ILE A 6 3.81 1.16 -0.11
C ILE A 6 2.86 1.69 -1.18
N ILE A 7 3.39 2.50 -2.09
CA ILE A 7 2.69 3.03 -3.25
C ILE A 7 3.18 2.25 -4.46
N ASP A 8 2.39 1.28 -4.93
CA ASP A 8 2.83 0.32 -5.95
C ASP A 8 1.62 -0.30 -6.66
N THR A 9 1.77 -1.49 -7.27
CA THR A 9 0.73 -2.21 -8.02
C THR A 9 -0.32 -2.92 -7.16
N GLY A 10 -0.28 -2.76 -5.84
CA GLY A 10 -1.16 -3.44 -4.88
C GLY A 10 -0.50 -4.62 -4.18
N VAL A 11 -1.29 -5.49 -3.55
CA VAL A 11 -0.83 -6.75 -2.94
C VAL A 11 -1.83 -7.87 -3.21
N ASP A 12 -1.34 -9.01 -3.67
CA ASP A 12 -2.12 -10.24 -3.73
C ASP A 12 -2.37 -10.77 -2.32
N ILE A 13 -3.62 -10.69 -1.88
CA ILE A 13 -4.04 -11.17 -0.56
C ILE A 13 -4.20 -12.68 -0.46
N ASN A 14 -4.25 -13.37 -1.59
CA ASN A 14 -4.33 -14.82 -1.62
C ASN A 14 -2.93 -15.46 -1.57
N ASN A 15 -1.88 -14.64 -1.66
CA ASN A 15 -0.51 -15.09 -1.56
C ASN A 15 -0.22 -15.61 -0.13
N LYS A 16 -0.03 -16.93 -0.01
CA LYS A 16 0.22 -17.62 1.27
C LYS A 16 1.47 -17.14 2.01
N ASN A 17 2.39 -16.49 1.31
CA ASN A 17 3.62 -15.98 1.89
C ASN A 17 3.43 -14.60 2.52
N ILE A 18 2.26 -13.97 2.37
CA ILE A 18 1.96 -12.64 2.89
C ILE A 18 1.20 -12.75 4.23
N ASN A 19 1.70 -12.07 5.26
CA ASN A 19 1.02 -11.96 6.55
C ASN A 19 0.03 -10.79 6.55
N LEU A 20 -1.22 -11.09 6.23
CA LEU A 20 -2.30 -10.10 6.11
C LEU A 20 -2.58 -9.33 7.41
N ASN A 21 -2.26 -9.88 8.59
CA ASN A 21 -2.49 -9.18 9.86
C ASN A 21 -1.64 -7.91 9.99
N ARG A 22 -0.56 -7.80 9.21
CA ARG A 22 0.33 -6.64 9.19
C ARG A 22 0.00 -5.66 8.08
N ILE A 23 -0.99 -5.96 7.22
CA ILE A 23 -1.26 -5.20 6.01
C ILE A 23 -2.61 -4.51 6.12
N LYS A 24 -2.56 -3.19 6.05
CA LYS A 24 -3.70 -2.29 5.94
C LYS A 24 -3.77 -1.72 4.53
N ARG A 25 -4.98 -1.32 4.15
CA ARG A 25 -5.26 -0.78 2.83
C ARG A 25 -5.64 0.69 2.96
N ILE A 26 -5.11 1.50 2.05
CA ILE A 26 -5.53 2.89 1.89
C ILE A 26 -6.31 2.96 0.58
N ASN A 27 -7.58 3.34 0.67
CA ASN A 27 -8.44 3.52 -0.49
C ASN A 27 -8.40 4.97 -0.93
N LEU A 28 -7.49 5.26 -1.85
CA LEU A 28 -7.44 6.53 -2.54
C LEU A 28 -8.48 6.47 -3.67
N PHE A 29 -9.43 7.41 -3.65
CA PHE A 29 -10.38 7.71 -4.73
C PHE A 29 -11.72 6.97 -4.81
N ASN A 30 -12.11 6.07 -3.90
CA ASN A 30 -13.43 5.42 -3.87
C ASN A 30 -13.88 4.70 -5.17
N GLN A 31 -13.03 4.68 -6.20
CA GLN A 31 -13.33 4.15 -7.52
C GLN A 31 -12.65 2.80 -7.64
N TYR A 32 -13.48 1.76 -7.58
CA TYR A 32 -13.22 0.41 -8.05
C TYR A 32 -11.90 -0.22 -7.60
N ASN A 33 -12.04 -1.25 -6.76
CA ASN A 33 -11.00 -2.25 -6.52
C ASN A 33 -10.20 -2.55 -7.81
N PRO A 34 -8.87 -2.56 -7.70
CA PRO A 34 -8.31 -3.68 -6.96
C PRO A 34 -7.12 -3.31 -6.09
N PHE A 35 -7.25 -3.51 -4.78
CA PHE A 35 -6.06 -3.72 -3.94
C PHE A 35 -5.22 -4.90 -4.41
N GLU A 36 -5.82 -5.78 -5.23
CA GLU A 36 -5.19 -6.93 -5.84
C GLU A 36 -4.10 -6.51 -6.82
N ASP A 37 -2.96 -7.18 -6.69
CA ASP A 37 -1.81 -6.99 -7.53
C ASP A 37 -1.89 -7.95 -8.73
N TYR A 38 -2.02 -7.39 -9.94
CA TYR A 38 -2.03 -8.16 -11.18
C TYR A 38 -0.65 -8.30 -11.83
N ILE A 39 0.38 -7.68 -11.23
CA ILE A 39 1.72 -7.58 -11.81
C ILE A 39 2.72 -8.37 -10.96
N GLY A 40 2.52 -8.38 -9.65
CA GLY A 40 3.37 -9.06 -8.68
C GLY A 40 4.44 -8.16 -8.04
N HIS A 41 4.61 -6.93 -8.54
CA HIS A 41 5.65 -6.02 -8.05
C HIS A 41 5.38 -5.57 -6.61
N GLY A 42 4.19 -5.01 -6.33
CA GLY A 42 3.82 -4.60 -4.98
C GLY A 42 3.74 -5.76 -3.99
N THR A 43 3.34 -6.95 -4.44
CA THR A 43 3.37 -8.19 -3.62
C THR A 43 4.80 -8.57 -3.26
N ALA A 44 5.73 -8.54 -4.22
CA ALA A 44 7.13 -8.86 -3.98
C ALA A 44 7.78 -7.87 -3.00
N ILE A 45 7.55 -6.57 -3.18
CA ILE A 45 8.04 -5.53 -2.26
C ILE A 45 7.47 -5.73 -0.85
N THR A 46 6.18 -6.02 -0.75
CA THR A 46 5.52 -6.29 0.54
C THR A 46 6.12 -7.51 1.23
N TYR A 47 6.36 -8.60 0.48
CA TYR A 47 7.02 -9.80 0.99
C TYR A 47 8.43 -9.50 1.52
N ILE A 48 9.22 -8.69 0.79
CA ILE A 48 10.57 -8.29 1.23
C ILE A 48 10.48 -7.52 2.55
N ILE A 49 9.62 -6.50 2.64
CA ILE A 49 9.52 -5.64 3.82
C ILE A 49 9.07 -6.41 5.06
N GLN A 50 8.04 -7.26 4.96
CA GLN A 50 7.54 -7.99 6.12
C GLN A 50 8.57 -8.99 6.69
N ASN A 51 9.44 -9.55 5.85
CA ASN A 51 10.45 -10.53 6.26
C ASN A 51 11.72 -9.87 6.82
N ASN A 52 11.96 -8.61 6.47
CA ASN A 52 13.13 -7.86 6.93
C ASN A 52 12.80 -6.89 8.08
N THR A 53 11.54 -6.80 8.50
CA THR A 53 11.13 -5.92 9.59
C THR A 53 10.24 -6.63 10.60
N PHE A 54 10.58 -6.49 11.89
CA PHE A 54 9.76 -6.91 13.01
C PHE A 54 9.00 -5.69 13.55
N ASP A 55 7.72 -5.84 13.90
CA ASP A 55 6.86 -4.76 14.42
C ASP A 55 6.61 -3.56 13.46
N THR A 56 6.34 -3.89 12.19
CA THR A 56 5.90 -2.91 11.18
C THR A 56 4.49 -3.20 10.72
N GLU A 57 3.67 -2.16 10.74
CA GLU A 57 2.37 -2.08 10.09
C GLU A 57 2.55 -1.51 8.68
N ILE A 58 2.09 -2.24 7.67
CA ILE A 58 2.28 -1.92 6.26
C ILE A 58 0.95 -1.44 5.71
N TYR A 59 0.95 -0.29 5.06
CA TYR A 59 -0.20 0.27 4.37
C TYR A 59 0.06 0.20 2.88
N THR A 60 -0.89 -0.29 2.10
CA THR A 60 -0.72 -0.46 0.66
C THR A 60 -1.70 0.43 -0.10
N VAL A 61 -1.18 1.06 -1.15
CA VAL A 61 -1.93 1.88 -2.11
C VAL A 61 -1.64 1.33 -3.50
N ASN A 62 -2.69 0.91 -4.22
CA ASN A 62 -2.55 0.58 -5.64
C ASN A 62 -2.85 1.82 -6.49
N ILE A 63 -1.83 2.43 -7.10
CA ILE A 63 -2.00 3.57 -8.02
C ILE A 63 -2.01 3.18 -9.50
N TYR A 64 -1.76 1.90 -9.79
CA TYR A 64 -1.64 1.33 -11.13
C TYR A 64 -2.94 0.64 -11.58
N GLY A 65 -3.78 0.22 -10.63
CA GLY A 65 -4.97 -0.58 -10.88
C GLY A 65 -4.58 -1.93 -11.48
N LYS A 66 -5.10 -2.24 -12.67
CA LYS A 66 -4.74 -3.45 -13.44
C LYS A 66 -3.67 -3.21 -14.50
N ASN A 67 -3.12 -2.00 -14.58
CA ASN A 67 -2.20 -1.59 -15.64
C ASN A 67 -0.75 -1.65 -15.15
N SER A 68 0.21 -1.81 -16.05
CA SER A 68 1.65 -1.75 -15.75
C SER A 68 2.22 -0.34 -15.66
N PHE A 69 1.38 0.69 -15.81
CA PHE A 69 1.76 2.08 -15.78
C PHE A 69 0.72 2.92 -15.03
N THR A 70 1.19 4.05 -14.50
CA THR A 70 0.36 5.09 -13.91
C THR A 70 0.82 6.45 -14.46
N ASN A 71 0.09 7.52 -14.16
CA ASN A 71 0.48 8.87 -14.57
C ASN A 71 1.02 9.66 -13.36
N GLU A 72 1.74 10.74 -13.65
CA GLU A 72 2.39 11.58 -12.64
C GLU A 72 1.36 12.24 -11.70
N GLU A 73 0.22 12.67 -12.24
CA GLU A 73 -0.88 13.28 -11.47
C GLU A 73 -1.40 12.34 -10.37
N LYS A 74 -1.66 11.07 -10.68
CA LYS A 74 -2.09 10.07 -9.68
C LYS A 74 -1.04 9.83 -8.60
N LEU A 75 0.23 9.80 -8.97
CA LEU A 75 1.32 9.66 -8.00
C LEU A 75 1.39 10.89 -7.09
N TYR A 76 1.31 12.09 -7.66
CA TYR A 76 1.30 13.35 -6.92
C TYR A 76 0.12 13.41 -5.94
N ASP A 77 -1.10 13.15 -6.41
CA ASP A 77 -2.30 13.17 -5.57
C ASP A 77 -2.23 12.14 -4.44
N THR A 78 -1.65 10.97 -4.72
CA THR A 78 -1.43 9.93 -3.71
C THR A 78 -0.45 10.39 -2.64
N LEU A 79 0.68 10.98 -3.03
CA LEU A 79 1.67 11.52 -2.11
C LEU A 79 1.09 12.65 -1.26
N LEU A 80 0.32 13.54 -1.89
CA LEU A 80 -0.37 14.63 -1.21
C LEU A 80 -1.39 14.09 -0.19
N TYR A 81 -2.21 13.12 -0.57
CA TYR A 81 -3.18 12.50 0.34
C TYR A 81 -2.50 11.84 1.56
N ILE A 82 -1.41 11.10 1.33
CA ILE A 82 -0.67 10.46 2.42
C ILE A 82 -0.10 11.52 3.37
N TYR A 83 0.46 12.60 2.82
CA TYR A 83 1.05 13.69 3.59
C TYR A 83 0.01 14.47 4.39
N GLU A 84 -1.12 14.81 3.78
CA GLU A 84 -2.13 15.68 4.38
C GLU A 84 -3.15 14.96 5.26
N TYR A 85 -3.53 13.72 4.94
CA TYR A 85 -4.66 13.06 5.61
C TYR A 85 -4.24 11.84 6.43
N GLU A 86 -3.39 10.97 5.88
CA GLU A 86 -2.98 9.75 6.61
C GLU A 86 -1.92 10.05 7.67
N ARG A 87 -1.10 11.09 7.50
CA ARG A 87 -0.17 11.54 8.54
C ARG A 87 -0.87 11.77 9.89
N TYR A 88 -2.00 12.49 9.90
CA TYR A 88 -2.75 12.73 11.13
C TYR A 88 -3.28 11.44 11.75
N ARG A 89 -3.79 10.50 10.92
CA ARG A 89 -4.22 9.17 11.39
C ARG A 89 -3.05 8.35 11.93
N PHE A 90 -1.84 8.56 11.44
CA PHE A 90 -0.66 7.86 11.95
C PHE A 90 -0.18 8.41 13.29
N ASP A 91 -0.33 9.71 13.51
CA ASP A 91 0.10 10.41 14.71
C ASP A 91 -0.93 10.35 15.86
N SER A 92 -2.22 10.19 15.58
CA SER A 92 -3.32 10.20 16.57
C SER A 92 -3.50 8.92 17.39
N TYR A 93 -2.63 7.91 17.24
CA TYR A 93 -2.64 6.66 18.03
C TYR A 93 -1.44 6.56 19.01
N LYS A 94 -0.96 7.69 19.53
CA LYS A 94 0.00 7.72 20.64
C LYS A 94 -0.70 7.69 21.99
#